data_AF-A0AAU4MNP7-F1
#
_entry.id   AF-A0AAU4MNP7-F1
#
_cell.length_a   1.000
_cell.length_b   1.000
_cell.length_c   1.000
_cell.angle_alpha   90.00
_cell.angle_beta   90.00
_cell.angle_gamma   90.00
#
_symmetry.space_group_name_H-M   'P 1'
#
loop_
_entity.id
_entity.type
_entity.pdbx_description
1 polymer ?
#
loop_
_entity_poly.entity_id
_entity_poly.type
_entity_poly.pdbx_seq_one_letter_code
_entity_poly.pdbx_strand_id
1 'polypeptide(L)'
;MPAEDGVTWHKKSEKWRAQVKHRGEQHRLGLHETRDAAEAAVAAFRELHPAKRTRKPDSVRRSHVRCFDERTLVARRAPIVDVMESGVKQLIRLTTASGKQLRCSRDHAILTPDGWRKAGELAVGDSVMSGGTAVRPSEALVPPSLRRGIGVWTSMQRKRLIDELDLCYLCSRTFPREALELDHVVPVSLDLGRALDEENLAPACEPCRAEKGATEQGLAERGGKVALAKADLVVSVVDDGEEMTYDLAVEGPWHNFLADGIVVHNSYNEESGRYRELQPVFYVPGGERRLVQQGRPGKYEFVEGTPEQHKVVTEAMEASYRQSYEQYQAMLAAGVAREVARAVLPVGLFSSMYATCNARSLMHFLSLRTKDERATVPSFPQREIEMVAEKMEAEWAKLMPLTHAAFNAHGRVAP
;
A
#
# COMPACT_ATOMS: atom_id res chain seq x y z
N MET A 1 -10.60 -8.25 -39.32
CA MET A 1 -9.63 -8.63 -38.27
C MET A 1 -8.98 -7.36 -37.76
N PRO A 2 -9.35 -6.84 -36.58
CA PRO A 2 -8.80 -5.59 -36.06
C PRO A 2 -7.36 -5.84 -35.60
N ALA A 3 -6.46 -4.92 -35.95
CA ALA A 3 -5.05 -4.97 -35.63
C ALA A 3 -4.82 -4.60 -34.14
N GLU A 4 -4.61 -5.59 -33.28
CA GLU A 4 -4.41 -5.37 -31.84
C GLU A 4 -2.96 -4.96 -31.46
N ASP A 5 -1.99 -5.03 -32.38
CA ASP A 5 -0.57 -4.86 -32.02
C ASP A 5 0.10 -3.55 -32.47
N GLY A 6 -0.65 -2.56 -32.97
CA GLY A 6 -0.07 -1.25 -33.33
C GLY A 6 0.81 -1.25 -34.60
N VAL A 7 0.97 -2.38 -35.27
CA VAL A 7 1.70 -2.51 -36.55
C VAL A 7 0.73 -2.80 -37.69
N THR A 8 0.85 -2.06 -38.79
CA THR A 8 -0.03 -2.21 -39.98
C THR A 8 0.76 -2.08 -41.28
N TRP A 9 0.41 -2.85 -42.31
CA TRP A 9 1.04 -2.70 -43.63
C TRP A 9 0.58 -1.42 -44.34
N HIS A 10 1.52 -0.61 -44.83
CA HIS A 10 1.25 0.64 -45.53
C HIS A 10 1.45 0.50 -47.04
N LYS A 11 0.34 0.27 -47.76
CA LYS A 11 0.33 -0.07 -49.20
C LYS A 11 1.04 0.95 -50.11
N LYS A 12 1.00 2.25 -49.80
CA LYS A 12 1.55 3.30 -50.69
C LYS A 12 3.09 3.37 -50.66
N SER A 13 3.70 2.97 -49.54
CA SER A 13 5.16 3.01 -49.37
C SER A 13 5.77 1.62 -49.31
N GLU A 14 4.96 0.57 -49.47
CA GLU A 14 5.34 -0.84 -49.36
C GLU A 14 6.16 -1.15 -48.10
N LYS A 15 5.79 -0.55 -46.96
CA LYS A 15 6.49 -0.67 -45.67
C LYS A 15 5.53 -0.95 -44.52
N TRP A 16 6.03 -1.53 -43.45
CA TRP A 16 5.31 -1.73 -42.19
C TRP A 16 5.26 -0.44 -41.38
N ARG A 17 4.07 0.03 -41.05
CA ARG A 17 3.85 1.23 -40.22
C ARG A 17 3.68 0.85 -38.77
N ALA A 18 4.50 1.44 -37.91
CA ALA A 18 4.41 1.35 -36.46
C ALA A 18 3.66 2.56 -35.90
N GLN A 19 2.61 2.32 -35.11
CA GLN A 19 1.81 3.37 -34.47
C GLN A 19 1.23 2.90 -33.13
N VAL A 20 1.26 3.76 -32.13
CA VAL A 20 0.78 3.45 -30.78
C VAL A 20 -0.15 4.55 -30.29
N LYS A 21 -1.29 4.17 -29.70
CA LYS A 21 -2.16 5.11 -28.99
C LYS A 21 -1.73 5.16 -27.52
N HIS A 22 -1.34 6.32 -27.03
CA HIS A 22 -0.92 6.52 -25.63
C HIS A 22 -1.51 7.82 -25.09
N ARG A 23 -2.10 7.78 -23.88
CA ARG A 23 -2.79 8.92 -23.23
C ARG A 23 -3.84 9.63 -24.10
N GLY A 24 -4.52 8.89 -24.98
CA GLY A 24 -5.56 9.42 -25.87
C GLY A 24 -5.04 9.96 -27.20
N GLU A 25 -3.73 10.13 -27.35
CA GLU A 25 -3.08 10.62 -28.58
C GLU A 25 -2.49 9.48 -29.40
N GLN A 26 -2.42 9.68 -30.72
CA GLN A 26 -1.87 8.68 -31.66
C GLN A 26 -0.44 9.05 -32.05
N HIS A 27 0.53 8.26 -31.61
CA HIS A 27 1.94 8.42 -31.93
C HIS A 27 2.31 7.56 -33.15
N ARG A 28 2.86 8.20 -34.18
CA ARG A 28 3.37 7.51 -35.38
C ARG A 28 4.88 7.30 -35.22
N LEU A 29 5.30 6.04 -35.14
CA LEU A 29 6.68 5.67 -34.82
C LEU A 29 7.56 5.48 -36.06
N GLY A 30 6.94 5.42 -37.25
CA GLY A 30 7.66 5.39 -38.52
C GLY A 30 7.16 4.31 -39.48
N LEU A 31 7.90 4.18 -40.59
CA LEU A 31 7.73 3.14 -41.60
C LEU A 31 9.01 2.30 -41.64
N HIS A 32 8.86 0.98 -41.63
CA HIS A 32 9.95 0.01 -41.51
C HIS A 32 9.88 -1.02 -42.64
N GLU A 33 11.03 -1.50 -43.11
CA GLU A 33 11.11 -2.49 -44.19
C GLU A 33 10.52 -3.84 -43.78
N THR A 34 10.71 -4.24 -42.52
CA THR A 34 10.24 -5.53 -41.98
C THR A 34 9.21 -5.34 -40.88
N ARG A 35 8.36 -6.35 -40.69
CA ARG A 35 7.34 -6.37 -39.63
C ARG A 35 7.99 -6.35 -38.26
N ASP A 36 9.03 -7.16 -38.07
CA ASP A 36 9.77 -7.28 -36.83
C ASP A 36 10.41 -5.94 -36.41
N ALA A 37 10.92 -5.16 -37.37
CA ALA A 37 11.46 -3.83 -37.08
C ALA A 37 10.37 -2.82 -36.66
N ALA A 38 9.16 -2.92 -37.23
CA ALA A 38 8.02 -2.12 -36.80
C ALA A 38 7.52 -2.56 -35.41
N GLU A 39 7.50 -3.86 -35.11
CA GLU A 39 7.13 -4.41 -33.81
C GLU A 39 8.15 -4.02 -32.72
N ALA A 40 9.45 -4.07 -33.04
CA ALA A 40 10.52 -3.61 -32.16
C ALA A 40 10.41 -2.10 -31.85
N ALA A 41 10.03 -1.28 -32.84
CA ALA A 41 9.80 0.15 -32.63
C ALA A 41 8.59 0.41 -31.70
N VAL A 42 7.50 -0.35 -31.86
CA VAL A 42 6.35 -0.32 -30.94
C VAL A 42 6.75 -0.75 -29.53
N ALA A 43 7.56 -1.80 -29.40
CA ALA A 43 8.05 -2.30 -28.11
C ALA A 43 8.94 -1.26 -27.40
N ALA A 44 9.93 -0.70 -28.10
CA ALA A 44 10.82 0.34 -27.56
C ALA A 44 10.04 1.60 -27.13
N PHE A 45 9.02 2.01 -27.88
CA PHE A 45 8.16 3.12 -27.49
C PHE A 45 7.38 2.82 -26.20
N ARG A 46 6.84 1.60 -26.05
CA ARG A 46 6.11 1.16 -24.85
C ARG A 46 7.02 1.01 -23.63
N GLU A 47 8.30 0.70 -23.83
CA GLU A 47 9.32 0.63 -22.77
C GLU A 47 9.69 2.02 -22.25
N LEU A 48 9.89 2.98 -23.15
CA LEU A 48 10.18 4.38 -22.81
C LEU A 48 8.95 5.14 -22.26
N HIS A 49 7.76 4.70 -22.62
CA HIS A 49 6.49 5.28 -22.20
C HIS A 49 5.62 4.21 -21.55
N PRO A 50 6.00 3.72 -20.35
CA PRO A 50 5.25 2.69 -19.67
C PRO A 50 3.84 3.24 -19.43
N ALA A 51 2.85 2.59 -20.00
CA ALA A 51 1.47 2.80 -19.58
C ALA A 51 1.43 2.62 -18.06
N LYS A 52 0.75 3.52 -17.33
CA LYS A 52 0.34 3.18 -15.96
C LYS A 52 -0.41 1.85 -16.09
N ARG A 53 0.22 0.76 -15.65
CA ARG A 53 -0.38 -0.58 -15.66
C ARG A 53 -1.55 -0.51 -14.69
N THR A 54 -2.71 -0.07 -15.15
CA THR A 54 -3.96 -0.42 -14.49
C THR A 54 -4.44 -1.67 -15.17
N ARG A 55 -4.05 -2.83 -14.63
CA ARG A 55 -4.73 -4.11 -14.93
C ARG A 55 -6.09 -4.06 -14.24
N LYS A 56 -7.00 -3.21 -14.71
CA LYS A 56 -8.37 -3.15 -14.16
C LYS A 56 -9.22 -4.15 -14.93
N PRO A 57 -9.59 -5.31 -14.35
CA PRO A 57 -10.56 -6.20 -14.99
C PRO A 57 -11.91 -5.49 -15.14
N ASP A 58 -12.71 -5.90 -16.12
CA ASP A 58 -14.03 -5.31 -16.42
C ASP A 58 -15.01 -5.37 -15.21
N SER A 59 -14.76 -6.27 -14.26
CA SER A 59 -15.49 -6.37 -12.99
C SER A 59 -15.32 -5.14 -12.09
N VAL A 60 -14.23 -4.38 -12.26
CA VAL A 60 -13.96 -3.12 -11.54
C VAL A 60 -14.65 -1.97 -12.27
N ARG A 61 -15.99 -1.99 -12.24
CA ARG A 61 -16.86 -1.05 -12.96
C ARG A 61 -16.68 0.42 -12.55
N ARG A 62 -16.11 0.69 -11.37
CA ARG A 62 -15.90 2.04 -10.83
C ARG A 62 -14.43 2.23 -10.49
N SER A 63 -13.81 3.28 -11.02
CA SER A 63 -12.42 3.63 -10.71
C SER A 63 -12.20 4.09 -9.27
N HIS A 64 -13.21 4.05 -8.40
CA HIS A 64 -13.15 4.55 -7.03
C HIS A 64 -13.92 3.63 -6.08
N VAL A 65 -13.39 3.51 -4.86
CA VAL A 65 -14.00 2.81 -3.73
C VAL A 65 -14.27 3.78 -2.58
N ARG A 66 -15.02 3.31 -1.57
CA ARG A 66 -15.14 4.01 -0.28
C ARG A 66 -14.05 3.50 0.64
N CYS A 67 -13.16 4.39 1.06
CA CYS A 67 -12.22 4.17 2.15
C CYS A 67 -12.79 4.81 3.41
N PHE A 68 -12.42 4.32 4.57
CA PHE A 68 -12.85 4.87 5.84
C PHE A 68 -11.65 5.43 6.58
N ASP A 69 -11.87 6.59 7.17
CA ASP A 69 -10.95 7.12 8.16
C ASP A 69 -10.99 6.22 9.40
N GLU A 70 -9.87 5.61 9.79
CA GLU A 70 -9.84 4.66 10.90
C GLU A 70 -10.11 5.32 12.26
N ARG A 71 -10.00 6.65 12.37
CA ARG A 71 -10.31 7.40 13.60
C ARG A 71 -11.75 7.88 13.63
N THR A 72 -12.22 8.48 12.53
CA THR A 72 -13.57 9.07 12.48
C THR A 72 -14.64 8.11 11.95
N LEU A 73 -14.21 7.00 11.34
CA LEU A 73 -15.03 6.02 10.63
C LEU A 73 -15.87 6.62 9.50
N VAL A 74 -15.58 7.85 9.06
CA VAL A 74 -16.28 8.51 7.97
C VAL A 74 -15.72 8.04 6.64
N ALA A 75 -16.61 7.74 5.70
CA ALA A 75 -16.21 7.31 4.37
C ALA A 75 -15.69 8.49 3.53
N ARG A 76 -14.56 8.28 2.87
CA ARG A 76 -14.05 9.12 1.77
C ARG A 76 -14.03 8.31 0.48
N ARG A 77 -14.09 8.99 -0.65
CA ARG A 77 -13.99 8.35 -1.96
C ARG A 77 -12.53 8.40 -2.39
N ALA A 78 -11.97 7.25 -2.77
CA ALA A 78 -10.59 7.13 -3.20
C ALA A 78 -10.49 6.35 -4.52
N PRO A 79 -9.59 6.72 -5.43
CA PRO A 79 -9.40 5.99 -6.67
C PRO A 79 -8.64 4.68 -6.44
N ILE A 80 -9.02 3.66 -7.20
CA ILE A 80 -8.28 2.41 -7.31
C ILE A 80 -7.05 2.67 -8.19
N VAL A 81 -5.87 2.42 -7.64
CA VAL A 81 -4.57 2.57 -8.29
C VAL A 81 -4.24 1.33 -9.10
N ASP A 82 -4.43 0.13 -8.54
CA ASP A 82 -4.09 -1.13 -9.21
C ASP A 82 -4.95 -2.31 -8.72
N VAL A 83 -5.04 -3.37 -9.52
CA VAL A 83 -5.71 -4.64 -9.18
C VAL A 83 -4.82 -5.80 -9.58
N MET A 84 -4.58 -6.70 -8.64
CA MET A 84 -3.61 -7.78 -8.79
C MET A 84 -4.24 -9.13 -8.52
N GLU A 85 -3.89 -10.13 -9.30
CA GLU A 85 -4.25 -11.52 -9.03
C GLU A 85 -3.43 -12.04 -7.84
N SER A 86 -4.11 -12.56 -6.83
CA SER A 86 -3.51 -13.08 -5.60
C SER A 86 -3.53 -14.61 -5.55
N GLY A 87 -3.95 -15.24 -6.66
CA GLY A 87 -4.00 -16.68 -6.86
C GLY A 87 -5.32 -17.32 -6.39
N VAL A 88 -5.46 -18.62 -6.66
CA VAL A 88 -6.62 -19.40 -6.19
C VAL A 88 -6.47 -19.68 -4.70
N LYS A 89 -7.37 -19.17 -3.86
CA LYS A 89 -7.33 -19.34 -2.40
C LYS A 89 -8.61 -20.00 -1.88
N GLN A 90 -8.51 -20.75 -0.79
CA GLN A 90 -9.67 -21.21 -0.02
C GLN A 90 -10.39 -20.00 0.58
N LEU A 91 -11.68 -19.90 0.27
CA LEU A 91 -12.55 -18.82 0.68
C LEU A 91 -13.40 -19.22 1.88
N ILE A 92 -13.75 -18.21 2.67
CA ILE A 92 -14.84 -18.25 3.61
C ILE A 92 -15.90 -17.23 3.19
N ARG A 93 -17.16 -17.55 3.51
CA ARG A 93 -18.27 -16.61 3.43
C ARG A 93 -18.65 -16.16 4.82
N LEU A 94 -18.44 -14.88 5.09
CA LEU A 94 -18.86 -14.22 6.31
C LEU A 94 -20.17 -13.49 6.06
N THR A 95 -21.19 -13.74 6.88
CA THR A 95 -22.49 -13.05 6.84
C THR A 95 -22.70 -12.27 8.12
N THR A 96 -23.13 -11.01 8.00
CA THR A 96 -23.46 -10.15 9.15
C THR A 96 -24.95 -10.10 9.44
N ALA A 97 -25.32 -9.64 10.63
CA ALA A 97 -26.71 -9.50 11.09
C ALA A 97 -27.51 -8.55 10.21
N SER A 98 -26.87 -7.52 9.64
CA SER A 98 -27.53 -6.64 8.65
C SER A 98 -27.68 -7.26 7.25
N GLY A 99 -27.32 -8.53 7.07
CA GLY A 99 -27.48 -9.29 5.84
C GLY A 99 -26.37 -9.10 4.81
N LYS A 100 -25.27 -8.41 5.16
CA LYS A 100 -24.12 -8.25 4.28
C LYS A 100 -23.34 -9.55 4.22
N GLN A 101 -22.81 -9.87 3.04
CA GLN A 101 -22.04 -11.09 2.81
C GLN A 101 -20.73 -10.74 2.13
N LEU A 102 -19.62 -11.13 2.76
CA LEU A 102 -18.29 -11.01 2.19
C LEU A 102 -17.73 -12.41 1.93
N ARG A 103 -17.23 -12.60 0.72
CA ARG A 103 -16.42 -13.77 0.36
C ARG A 103 -14.97 -13.33 0.29
N CYS A 104 -14.11 -13.91 1.12
CA CYS A 104 -12.69 -13.56 1.15
C CYS A 104 -11.83 -14.74 1.58
N SER A 105 -10.52 -14.65 1.36
CA SER A 105 -9.58 -15.63 1.88
C SER A 105 -9.40 -15.47 3.39
N ARG A 106 -9.07 -16.57 4.08
CA ARG A 106 -8.94 -16.61 5.55
C ARG A 106 -7.88 -15.65 6.11
N ASP A 107 -6.86 -15.31 5.32
CA ASP A 107 -5.78 -14.38 5.64
C ASP A 107 -6.15 -12.90 5.47
N HIS A 108 -7.28 -12.60 4.82
CA HIS A 108 -7.69 -11.23 4.53
C HIS A 108 -8.06 -10.48 5.81
N ALA A 109 -7.49 -9.30 6.02
CA ALA A 109 -7.76 -8.52 7.23
C ALA A 109 -9.08 -7.72 7.10
N ILE A 110 -9.92 -7.83 8.12
CA ILE A 110 -11.22 -7.18 8.25
C ILE A 110 -11.15 -6.23 9.45
N LEU A 111 -11.69 -5.03 9.31
CA LEU A 111 -11.72 -4.06 10.39
C LEU A 111 -12.80 -4.47 11.41
N THR A 112 -12.44 -4.53 12.68
CA THR A 112 -13.33 -4.75 13.83
C THR A 112 -13.32 -3.51 14.72
N PRO A 113 -14.24 -3.38 15.70
CA PRO A 113 -14.20 -2.28 16.67
C PRO A 113 -12.85 -2.17 17.42
N ASP A 114 -12.16 -3.30 17.61
CA ASP A 114 -10.89 -3.39 18.33
C ASP A 114 -9.66 -3.36 17.41
N GLY A 115 -9.87 -3.09 16.11
CA GLY A 115 -8.81 -3.03 15.09
C GLY A 115 -8.86 -4.17 14.07
N TRP A 116 -7.75 -4.40 13.37
CA TRP A 116 -7.67 -5.35 12.26
C TRP A 116 -7.52 -6.79 12.75
N ARG A 117 -8.39 -7.69 12.28
CA ARG A 117 -8.32 -9.14 12.52
C ARG A 117 -8.38 -9.92 11.21
N LYS A 118 -7.75 -11.09 11.13
CA LYS A 118 -7.85 -11.93 9.93
C LYS A 118 -9.23 -12.57 9.86
N ALA A 119 -9.79 -12.69 8.66
CA ALA A 119 -11.13 -13.24 8.47
C ALA A 119 -11.28 -14.66 9.04
N GLY A 120 -10.23 -15.48 8.98
CA GLY A 120 -10.21 -16.84 9.54
C GLY A 120 -10.16 -16.90 11.07
N GLU A 121 -9.90 -15.79 11.75
CA GLU A 121 -9.92 -15.68 13.21
C GLU A 121 -11.29 -15.22 13.74
N LEU A 122 -12.21 -14.82 12.85
CA LEU A 122 -13.55 -14.35 13.21
C LEU A 122 -14.51 -15.52 13.40
N ALA A 123 -15.33 -15.44 14.43
CA ALA A 123 -16.38 -16.39 14.75
C ALA A 123 -17.76 -15.71 14.83
N VAL A 124 -18.81 -16.52 14.86
CA VAL A 124 -20.17 -16.04 15.13
C VAL A 124 -20.19 -15.34 16.50
N GLY A 125 -20.74 -14.14 16.55
CA GLY A 125 -20.74 -13.28 17.73
C GLY A 125 -19.67 -12.18 17.74
N ASP A 126 -18.63 -12.29 16.90
CA ASP A 126 -17.68 -11.18 16.70
C ASP A 126 -18.37 -10.01 15.98
N SER A 127 -17.82 -8.81 16.13
CA SER A 127 -18.29 -7.62 15.41
C SER A 127 -17.28 -7.16 14.36
N VAL A 128 -17.78 -6.85 13.16
CA VAL A 128 -16.99 -6.27 12.07
C VAL A 128 -17.51 -4.89 11.71
N MET A 129 -16.64 -4.04 11.21
CA MET A 129 -17.01 -2.72 10.73
C MET A 129 -17.62 -2.84 9.34
N SER A 130 -18.85 -2.36 9.20
CA SER A 130 -19.63 -2.45 7.98
C SER A 130 -20.14 -1.08 7.53
N GLY A 131 -20.35 -0.92 6.22
CA GLY A 131 -20.87 0.29 5.63
C GLY A 131 -22.29 0.58 6.12
N GLY A 132 -22.46 1.76 6.69
CA GLY A 132 -23.74 2.29 7.12
C GLY A 132 -23.91 3.74 6.71
N THR A 133 -25.10 4.27 7.00
CA THR A 133 -25.36 5.70 6.94
C THR A 133 -25.78 6.20 8.31
N ALA A 134 -25.27 7.37 8.71
CA ALA A 134 -25.87 8.17 9.75
C ALA A 134 -26.62 9.30 9.06
N VAL A 135 -27.78 9.65 9.63
CA VAL A 135 -28.38 10.94 9.32
C VAL A 135 -27.34 11.97 9.71
N ARG A 136 -26.89 12.76 8.73
CA ARG A 136 -26.25 14.01 9.04
C ARG A 136 -27.41 14.89 9.50
N PRO A 137 -27.45 15.31 10.77
CA PRO A 137 -28.53 16.18 11.20
C PRO A 137 -28.49 17.41 10.30
N SER A 138 -29.51 17.61 9.47
CA SER A 138 -29.71 18.86 8.75
C SER A 138 -30.11 19.99 9.72
N GLU A 139 -30.43 19.63 10.97
CA GLU A 139 -31.07 20.52 11.95
C GLU A 139 -30.63 20.27 13.41
N ALA A 140 -29.52 19.56 13.68
CA ALA A 140 -28.87 19.69 15.00
C ALA A 140 -27.97 20.93 14.97
N LEU A 141 -28.60 22.10 14.80
CA LEU A 141 -27.94 23.36 15.04
C LEU A 141 -27.63 23.38 16.54
N VAL A 142 -26.42 22.94 16.91
CA VAL A 142 -25.90 23.13 18.26
C VAL A 142 -26.12 24.60 18.56
N PRO A 143 -27.03 24.96 19.49
CA PRO A 143 -27.44 26.34 19.66
C PRO A 143 -26.20 27.22 19.83
N PRO A 144 -26.16 28.45 19.28
CA PRO A 144 -24.97 29.29 19.38
C PRO A 144 -24.46 29.44 20.82
N SER A 145 -25.37 29.44 21.81
CA SER A 145 -25.05 29.40 23.23
C SER A 145 -24.32 28.12 23.66
N LEU A 146 -24.84 26.95 23.28
CA LEU A 146 -24.21 25.66 23.58
C LEU A 146 -22.88 25.50 22.84
N ARG A 147 -22.79 25.91 21.58
CA ARG A 147 -21.55 25.89 20.80
C ARG A 147 -20.49 26.80 21.42
N ARG A 148 -20.87 27.98 21.91
CA ARG A 148 -19.98 28.84 22.71
C ARG A 148 -19.54 28.14 23.99
N GLY A 149 -20.45 27.50 24.72
CA GLY A 149 -20.13 26.75 25.94
C GLY A 149 -19.13 25.62 25.70
N ILE A 150 -19.35 24.81 24.66
CA ILE A 150 -18.42 23.76 24.23
C ILE A 150 -17.06 24.36 23.84
N GLY A 151 -17.05 25.48 23.11
CA GLY A 151 -15.81 26.17 22.73
C GLY A 151 -15.02 26.69 23.94
N VAL A 152 -15.70 27.23 24.96
CA VAL A 152 -15.07 27.65 26.22
C VAL A 152 -14.48 26.44 26.94
N TRP A 153 -15.26 25.37 27.10
CA TRP A 153 -14.77 24.14 27.76
C TRP A 153 -13.56 23.55 27.02
N THR A 154 -13.63 23.48 25.69
CA THR A 154 -12.52 22.98 24.84
C THR A 154 -11.26 23.83 25.04
N SER A 155 -11.40 25.16 25.06
CA SER A 155 -10.28 26.08 25.30
C SER A 155 -9.68 25.92 26.69
N MET A 156 -10.48 25.60 27.71
CA MET A 156 -10.00 25.33 29.07
C MET A 156 -9.10 24.10 29.14
N GLN A 157 -9.31 23.11 28.27
CA GLN A 157 -8.49 21.89 28.24
C GLN A 157 -7.12 22.10 27.56
N ARG A 158 -6.94 23.20 26.82
CA ARG A 158 -5.75 23.44 25.98
C ARG A 158 -4.43 23.32 26.74
N LYS A 159 -4.33 23.90 27.94
CA LYS A 159 -3.09 23.86 28.73
C LYS A 159 -2.74 22.45 29.24
N ARG A 160 -3.73 21.57 29.34
CA ARG A 160 -3.56 20.21 29.87
C ARG A 160 -3.37 19.18 28.76
N LEU A 161 -4.03 19.36 27.61
CA LEU A 161 -4.04 18.39 26.51
C LEU A 161 -3.10 18.73 25.36
N ILE A 162 -2.45 19.90 25.37
CA ILE A 162 -1.41 20.25 24.39
C ILE A 162 -0.10 20.47 25.14
N ASP A 163 0.95 19.75 24.76
CA ASP A 163 2.30 19.95 25.31
C ASP A 163 2.91 21.28 24.85
N GLU A 164 4.06 21.70 25.40
CA GLU A 164 4.74 22.93 24.95
C GLU A 164 5.11 22.88 23.46
N LEU A 165 5.42 21.69 22.99
CA LEU A 165 5.68 21.35 21.60
C LEU A 165 4.90 20.08 21.29
N ASP A 166 3.96 20.13 20.35
CA ASP A 166 3.02 19.02 20.11
C ASP A 166 2.72 18.84 18.61
N LEU A 167 2.12 17.72 18.25
CA LEU A 167 1.80 17.35 16.88
C LEU A 167 0.39 17.77 16.49
N CYS A 168 0.25 18.39 15.32
CA CYS A 168 -1.06 18.51 14.68
C CYS A 168 -1.54 17.12 14.23
N TYR A 169 -2.65 16.63 14.76
CA TYR A 169 -3.12 15.27 14.45
C TYR A 169 -3.54 15.05 12.99
N LEU A 170 -3.81 16.13 12.24
CA LEU A 170 -4.26 16.09 10.85
C LEU A 170 -3.10 16.03 9.85
N CYS A 171 -2.05 16.82 10.06
CA CYS A 171 -0.88 16.84 9.16
C CYS A 171 0.38 16.22 9.75
N SER A 172 0.33 15.77 11.01
CA SER A 172 1.45 15.17 11.74
C SER A 172 2.72 16.03 11.82
N ARG A 173 2.59 17.35 11.61
CA ARG A 173 3.70 18.31 11.80
C ARG A 173 3.72 18.81 13.24
N THR A 174 4.92 19.07 13.75
CA THR A 174 5.15 19.61 15.09
C THR A 174 4.98 21.12 15.12
N PHE A 175 4.31 21.63 16.14
CA PHE A 175 4.07 23.05 16.34
C PHE A 175 4.29 23.41 17.82
N PRO A 176 4.72 24.64 18.12
CA PRO A 176 4.67 25.14 19.48
C PRO A 176 3.21 25.27 19.93
N ARG A 177 2.93 25.12 21.23
CA ARG A 177 1.57 25.14 21.79
C ARG A 177 0.74 26.31 21.28
N GLU A 178 1.36 27.48 21.14
CA GLU A 178 0.72 28.74 20.75
C GLU A 178 0.11 28.66 19.34
N ALA A 179 0.68 27.84 18.46
CA ALA A 179 0.22 27.62 17.08
C ALA A 179 -0.77 26.45 16.94
N LEU A 180 -1.18 25.83 18.05
CA LEU A 180 -2.14 24.74 18.10
C LEU A 180 -3.40 25.13 18.87
N GLU A 181 -4.53 24.60 18.40
CA GLU A 181 -5.81 24.61 19.10
C GLU A 181 -6.33 23.18 19.24
N LEU A 182 -7.19 22.95 20.24
CA LEU A 182 -7.89 21.68 20.36
C LEU A 182 -9.05 21.65 19.38
N ASP A 183 -9.11 20.58 18.60
CA ASP A 183 -10.14 20.31 17.61
C ASP A 183 -10.83 18.99 17.93
N HIS A 184 -12.15 18.94 17.76
CA HIS A 184 -12.95 17.74 17.98
C HIS A 184 -12.72 16.74 16.84
N VAL A 185 -12.03 15.62 17.10
CA VAL A 185 -11.71 14.58 16.10
C VAL A 185 -12.98 14.12 15.39
N VAL A 186 -14.02 13.77 16.15
CA VAL A 186 -15.39 13.60 15.68
C VAL A 186 -16.13 14.94 15.84
N PRO A 187 -16.60 15.55 14.73
CA PRO A 187 -17.29 16.83 14.77
C PRO A 187 -18.50 16.80 15.71
N VAL A 188 -18.67 17.84 16.52
CA VAL A 188 -19.81 18.02 17.44
C VAL A 188 -21.17 17.93 16.73
N SER A 189 -21.22 18.34 15.46
CA SER A 189 -22.43 18.25 14.63
C SER A 189 -22.76 16.83 14.19
N LEU A 190 -21.79 15.90 14.21
CA LEU A 190 -22.00 14.48 13.92
C LEU A 190 -22.37 13.70 15.19
N ASP A 191 -21.74 14.04 16.32
CA ASP A 191 -22.01 13.39 17.60
C ASP A 191 -21.88 14.38 18.77
N LEU A 192 -23.03 14.87 19.26
CA LEU A 192 -23.08 15.79 20.40
C LEU A 192 -22.70 15.10 21.72
N GLY A 193 -22.85 13.77 21.83
CA GLY A 193 -22.49 13.03 23.03
C GLY A 193 -21.00 13.05 23.33
N ARG A 194 -20.18 13.25 22.29
CA ARG A 194 -18.71 13.36 22.39
C ARG A 194 -18.20 14.80 22.46
N ALA A 195 -19.07 15.78 22.62
CA ALA A 195 -18.68 17.19 22.60
C ALA A 195 -17.82 17.60 23.81
N LEU A 196 -18.00 16.92 24.95
CA LEU A 196 -17.27 17.13 26.20
C LEU A 196 -16.41 15.91 26.57
N ASP A 197 -16.11 15.06 25.59
CA ASP A 197 -15.23 13.91 25.71
C ASP A 197 -13.79 14.34 25.38
N GLU A 198 -12.88 14.20 26.34
CA GLU A 198 -11.48 14.59 26.19
C GLU A 198 -10.75 13.70 25.17
N GLU A 199 -11.17 12.43 25.03
CA GLU A 199 -10.60 11.50 24.04
C GLU A 199 -11.00 11.89 22.61
N ASN A 200 -12.02 12.73 22.48
CA ASN A 200 -12.44 13.31 21.21
C ASN A 200 -11.72 14.62 20.88
N LEU A 201 -10.79 15.10 21.71
CA LEU A 201 -10.00 16.30 21.44
C LEU A 201 -8.59 15.95 20.98
N ALA A 202 -8.09 16.67 19.98
CA ALA A 202 -6.71 16.54 19.54
C ALA A 202 -6.12 17.89 19.08
N PRO A 203 -4.81 18.13 19.26
CA PRO A 203 -4.15 19.35 18.81
C PRO A 203 -4.16 19.46 17.28
N ALA A 204 -4.60 20.59 16.74
CA ALA A 204 -4.60 20.87 15.31
C ALA A 204 -4.05 22.27 15.02
N CYS A 205 -3.28 22.39 13.94
CA CYS A 205 -2.81 23.68 13.45
C CYS A 205 -3.92 24.41 12.67
N GLU A 206 -3.84 25.73 12.67
CA GLU A 206 -4.85 26.61 12.04
C GLU A 206 -5.18 26.22 10.58
N PRO A 207 -4.22 25.95 9.67
CA PRO A 207 -4.56 25.58 8.29
C PRO A 207 -5.38 24.29 8.19
N CYS A 208 -5.00 23.26 8.95
CA CYS A 208 -5.71 21.97 8.92
C CYS A 208 -7.09 22.07 9.57
N ARG A 209 -7.20 22.82 10.66
CA ARG A 209 -8.48 23.11 11.31
C ARG A 209 -9.40 23.92 10.40
N ALA A 210 -8.88 24.89 9.67
CA ALA A 210 -9.64 25.68 8.70
C ALA A 210 -10.14 24.82 7.52
N GLU A 211 -9.29 23.95 6.96
CA GLU A 211 -9.67 23.01 5.88
C GLU A 211 -10.72 22.01 6.35
N LYS A 212 -10.51 21.41 7.52
CA LYS A 212 -11.47 20.50 8.14
C LYS A 212 -12.79 21.22 8.45
N GLY A 213 -12.74 22.39 9.05
CA GLY A 213 -13.90 23.22 9.37
C GLY A 213 -14.68 23.65 8.14
N ALA A 214 -14.02 24.03 7.05
CA ALA A 214 -14.67 24.34 5.77
C ALA A 214 -15.34 23.11 5.17
N THR A 215 -14.69 21.95 5.28
CA THR A 215 -15.27 20.67 4.87
C THR A 215 -16.51 20.36 5.72
N GLU A 216 -16.43 20.48 7.05
CA GLU A 216 -17.53 20.26 7.98
C GLU A 216 -18.70 21.25 7.78
N GLN A 217 -18.42 22.54 7.55
CA GLN A 217 -19.44 23.57 7.29
C GLN A 217 -20.13 23.31 5.95
N GLY A 218 -19.37 23.08 4.88
CA GLY A 218 -19.95 22.75 3.57
C GLY A 218 -20.72 21.42 3.57
N LEU A 219 -20.42 20.53 4.51
CA LEU A 219 -21.13 19.30 4.78
C LEU A 219 -22.39 19.52 5.65
N ALA A 220 -22.38 20.46 6.60
CA ALA A 220 -23.50 20.82 7.48
C ALA A 220 -24.58 21.63 6.75
N GLU A 221 -24.20 22.59 5.90
CA GLU A 221 -25.13 23.45 5.15
C GLU A 221 -26.05 22.70 4.17
N ARG A 222 -25.65 21.51 3.72
CA ARG A 222 -26.40 20.72 2.74
C ARG A 222 -27.36 19.69 3.37
N GLY A 223 -27.25 19.44 4.68
CA GLY A 223 -27.92 18.31 5.34
C GLY A 223 -27.57 16.95 4.70
N GLY A 224 -28.31 15.88 5.06
CA GLY A 224 -28.30 14.61 4.31
C GLY A 224 -27.86 13.38 5.11
N LYS A 225 -27.21 12.42 4.45
CA LYS A 225 -26.69 11.19 5.07
C LYS A 225 -25.18 11.13 4.90
N VAL A 226 -24.44 10.83 5.97
CA VAL A 226 -23.00 10.53 5.91
C VAL A 226 -22.83 9.03 5.84
N ALA A 227 -21.98 8.57 4.93
CA ALA A 227 -21.51 7.19 4.95
C ALA A 227 -20.44 7.03 6.02
N LEU A 228 -20.63 6.08 6.93
CA LEU A 228 -19.66 5.74 7.98
C LEU A 228 -19.60 4.23 8.17
N ALA A 229 -18.54 3.75 8.81
CA ALA A 229 -18.45 2.38 9.26
C ALA A 229 -19.14 2.23 10.62
N LYS A 230 -19.95 1.17 10.78
CA LYS A 230 -20.64 0.82 12.03
C LYS A 230 -20.36 -0.65 12.35
N ALA A 231 -20.25 -0.97 13.63
CA ALA A 231 -20.17 -2.34 14.08
C ALA A 231 -21.41 -3.13 13.64
N ASP A 232 -21.19 -4.33 13.15
CA ASP A 232 -22.21 -5.26 12.67
C ASP A 232 -21.80 -6.67 13.06
N LEU A 233 -22.75 -7.41 13.62
CA LEU A 233 -22.51 -8.70 14.25
C LEU A 233 -22.34 -9.78 13.19
N VAL A 234 -21.31 -10.61 13.32
CA VAL A 234 -21.13 -11.79 12.49
C VAL A 234 -22.10 -12.88 12.94
N VAL A 235 -22.98 -13.32 12.03
CA VAL A 235 -23.99 -14.35 12.31
C VAL A 235 -23.68 -15.68 11.65
N SER A 236 -22.77 -15.70 10.66
CA SER A 236 -22.34 -16.93 10.01
C SER A 236 -20.94 -16.78 9.42
N VAL A 237 -20.13 -17.82 9.55
CA VAL A 237 -18.85 -17.99 8.86
C VAL A 237 -18.78 -19.43 8.37
N VAL A 238 -18.72 -19.62 7.06
CA VAL A 238 -18.69 -20.96 6.43
C VAL A 238 -17.61 -21.03 5.36
N ASP A 239 -17.08 -22.23 5.12
CA ASP A 239 -16.21 -22.47 3.97
C ASP A 239 -16.98 -22.29 2.65
N ASP A 240 -16.34 -21.68 1.65
CA ASP A 240 -16.99 -21.25 0.42
C ASP A 240 -16.16 -21.53 -0.84
N GLY A 241 -15.50 -22.70 -0.84
CA GLY A 241 -14.74 -23.23 -1.97
C GLY A 241 -13.40 -22.53 -2.23
N GLU A 242 -12.82 -22.79 -3.40
CA GLU A 242 -11.58 -22.18 -3.86
C GLU A 242 -11.84 -21.37 -5.13
N GLU A 243 -11.42 -20.11 -5.15
CA GLU A 243 -11.52 -19.25 -6.33
C GLU A 243 -10.30 -18.34 -6.46
N MET A 244 -10.05 -17.85 -7.68
CA MET A 244 -9.05 -16.81 -7.93
C MET A 244 -9.43 -15.53 -7.16
N THR A 245 -8.54 -15.07 -6.29
CA THR A 245 -8.72 -13.82 -5.55
C THR A 245 -7.89 -12.68 -6.13
N TYR A 246 -8.30 -11.46 -5.81
CA TYR A 246 -7.66 -10.25 -6.28
C TYR A 246 -7.44 -9.27 -5.13
N ASP A 247 -6.31 -8.58 -5.14
CA ASP A 247 -6.03 -7.48 -4.22
C ASP A 247 -6.13 -6.12 -4.92
N LEU A 248 -6.64 -5.14 -4.18
CA LEU A 248 -6.92 -3.79 -4.67
C LEU A 248 -5.99 -2.78 -4.00
N ALA A 249 -5.16 -2.11 -4.79
CA ALA A 249 -4.40 -0.97 -4.33
C ALA A 249 -5.23 0.32 -4.45
N VAL A 250 -5.40 1.05 -3.35
CA VAL A 250 -6.24 2.25 -3.28
C VAL A 250 -5.40 3.47 -2.88
N GLU A 251 -5.64 4.61 -3.54
CA GLU A 251 -4.91 5.86 -3.29
C GLU A 251 -5.38 6.55 -2.00
N GLY A 252 -4.46 7.22 -1.32
CA GLY A 252 -4.74 8.03 -0.14
C GLY A 252 -4.14 7.45 1.14
N PRO A 253 -4.13 8.20 2.24
CA PRO A 253 -3.48 7.79 3.49
C PRO A 253 -4.12 6.61 4.23
N TRP A 254 -5.25 6.09 3.75
CA TRP A 254 -6.01 5.03 4.41
C TRP A 254 -6.04 3.82 3.50
N HIS A 255 -5.34 2.77 3.90
CA HIS A 255 -5.17 1.53 3.12
C HIS A 255 -6.29 0.54 3.40
N ASN A 256 -7.54 0.97 3.24
CA ASN A 256 -8.73 0.14 3.44
C ASN A 256 -9.81 0.48 2.41
N PHE A 257 -10.81 -0.39 2.25
CA PHE A 257 -11.96 -0.11 1.40
C PHE A 257 -13.20 -0.92 1.80
N LEU A 258 -14.37 -0.49 1.31
CA LEU A 258 -15.62 -1.24 1.46
C LEU A 258 -15.74 -2.34 0.40
N ALA A 259 -15.72 -3.60 0.81
CA ALA A 259 -15.98 -4.77 -0.03
C ALA A 259 -17.30 -5.44 0.41
N ASP A 260 -18.28 -5.50 -0.48
CA ASP A 260 -19.61 -6.08 -0.21
C ASP A 260 -20.27 -5.59 1.08
N GLY A 261 -20.00 -4.33 1.43
CA GLY A 261 -20.54 -3.68 2.61
C GLY A 261 -19.73 -3.89 3.90
N ILE A 262 -18.61 -4.61 3.87
CA ILE A 262 -17.70 -4.82 5.00
C ILE A 262 -16.37 -4.08 4.75
N VAL A 263 -15.79 -3.49 5.79
CA VAL A 263 -14.53 -2.73 5.67
C VAL A 263 -13.36 -3.70 5.74
N VAL A 264 -12.56 -3.72 4.68
CA VAL A 264 -11.43 -4.64 4.52
C VAL A 264 -10.13 -3.90 4.25
N HIS A 265 -9.01 -4.53 4.60
CA HIS A 265 -7.69 -3.94 4.42
C HIS A 265 -7.22 -4.09 2.97
N ASN A 266 -6.48 -3.11 2.49
CA ASN A 266 -5.67 -3.23 1.29
C ASN A 266 -4.47 -4.14 1.62
N SER A 267 -4.64 -5.45 1.45
CA SER A 267 -3.73 -6.48 1.97
C SER A 267 -2.28 -6.29 1.51
N TYR A 268 -1.32 -6.46 2.43
CA TYR A 268 0.07 -6.74 2.08
C TYR A 268 0.09 -8.08 1.37
N ASN A 269 0.49 -8.07 0.11
CA ASN A 269 0.50 -9.27 -0.72
C ASN A 269 1.90 -9.48 -1.26
N GLU A 270 2.53 -10.55 -0.82
CA GLU A 270 3.73 -11.10 -1.45
C GLU A 270 3.29 -12.19 -2.45
N GLU A 271 3.95 -12.25 -3.60
CA GLU A 271 3.67 -13.27 -4.61
C GLU A 271 3.81 -14.69 -4.03
N SER A 272 2.71 -15.47 -4.06
CA SER A 272 2.67 -16.82 -3.48
C SER A 272 2.87 -17.91 -4.52
N GLY A 273 4.01 -18.60 -4.44
CA GLY A 273 4.28 -19.81 -5.23
C GLY A 273 3.38 -21.03 -4.93
N ARG A 274 2.47 -20.94 -3.95
CA ARG A 274 1.44 -21.99 -3.72
C ARG A 274 0.33 -21.88 -4.75
N TYR A 275 -0.04 -20.65 -5.08
CA TYR A 275 -1.23 -20.34 -5.85
C TYR A 275 -0.90 -20.00 -7.30
N ARG A 276 0.34 -19.63 -7.58
CA ARG A 276 0.83 -19.27 -8.92
C ARG A 276 2.11 -20.03 -9.27
N GLU A 277 2.28 -20.29 -10.56
CA GLU A 277 3.57 -20.68 -11.12
C GLU A 277 4.55 -19.50 -11.12
N LEU A 278 5.74 -19.71 -10.55
CA LEU A 278 6.74 -18.66 -10.37
C LEU A 278 7.53 -18.43 -11.67
N GLN A 279 7.74 -17.16 -12.01
CA GLN A 279 8.47 -16.77 -13.21
C GLN A 279 9.98 -16.98 -13.04
N PRO A 280 10.74 -17.34 -14.10
CA PRO A 280 12.16 -17.64 -14.01
C PRO A 280 13.03 -16.36 -13.94
N VAL A 281 12.74 -15.49 -12.97
CA VAL A 281 13.47 -14.24 -12.76
C VAL A 281 14.31 -14.40 -11.49
N PHE A 282 15.63 -14.40 -11.64
CA PHE A 282 16.56 -14.65 -10.54
C PHE A 282 17.57 -13.51 -10.37
N TYR A 283 17.97 -13.27 -9.13
CA TYR A 283 19.02 -12.34 -8.77
C TYR A 283 20.40 -12.93 -9.07
N VAL A 284 21.20 -12.16 -9.81
CA VAL A 284 22.62 -12.39 -10.03
C VAL A 284 23.38 -11.12 -9.62
N PRO A 285 24.44 -11.21 -8.80
CA PRO A 285 25.24 -10.06 -8.40
C PRO A 285 25.84 -9.31 -9.59
N GLY A 286 25.73 -7.98 -9.59
CA GLY A 286 26.44 -7.12 -10.54
C GLY A 286 27.93 -6.99 -10.22
N GLY A 287 28.69 -6.37 -11.13
CA GLY A 287 30.15 -6.21 -10.99
C GLY A 287 30.58 -5.40 -9.75
N GLU A 288 29.75 -4.47 -9.29
CA GLU A 288 30.02 -3.65 -8.10
C GLU A 288 29.83 -4.41 -6.77
N ARG A 289 29.33 -5.65 -6.82
CA ARG A 289 29.08 -6.43 -5.60
C ARG A 289 30.40 -6.98 -5.06
N ARG A 290 30.79 -6.50 -3.88
CA ARG A 290 31.93 -7.05 -3.13
C ARG A 290 31.71 -8.53 -2.81
N LEU A 291 32.56 -9.44 -3.29
CA LEU A 291 32.34 -10.89 -3.19
C LEU A 291 33.13 -11.56 -2.06
N VAL A 292 34.24 -10.97 -1.65
CA VAL A 292 35.20 -11.65 -0.77
C VAL A 292 34.97 -11.22 0.67
N GLN A 293 34.71 -12.19 1.55
CA GLN A 293 34.58 -11.97 2.98
C GLN A 293 35.93 -12.16 3.67
N GLN A 294 36.36 -11.16 4.44
CA GLN A 294 37.58 -11.18 5.24
C GLN A 294 37.27 -10.83 6.71
N GLY A 295 38.16 -11.20 7.63
CA GLY A 295 38.03 -10.88 9.05
C GLY A 295 37.57 -12.06 9.91
N ARG A 296 37.05 -11.75 11.11
CA ARG A 296 36.69 -12.74 12.13
C ARG A 296 35.16 -12.79 12.30
N PRO A 297 34.59 -13.92 12.78
CA PRO A 297 33.17 -13.99 13.14
C PRO A 297 32.72 -12.80 13.99
N GLY A 298 31.73 -12.04 13.51
CA GLY A 298 31.20 -10.84 14.16
C GLY A 298 31.85 -9.51 13.74
N LYS A 299 32.95 -9.54 12.97
CA LYS A 299 33.58 -8.38 12.32
C LYS A 299 34.08 -8.78 10.92
N TYR A 300 33.13 -9.05 10.03
CA TYR A 300 33.43 -9.34 8.64
C TYR A 300 33.50 -8.06 7.82
N GLU A 301 34.52 -7.97 6.98
CA GLU A 301 34.65 -6.95 5.94
C GLU A 301 34.45 -7.62 4.59
N PHE A 302 33.61 -7.00 3.75
CA PHE A 302 33.42 -7.43 2.37
C PHE A 302 34.28 -6.54 1.47
N VAL A 303 35.12 -7.17 0.65
CA VAL A 303 36.02 -6.52 -0.30
C VAL A 303 35.72 -6.95 -1.73
N GLU A 304 36.23 -6.18 -2.69
CA GLU A 304 36.03 -6.43 -4.13
C GLU A 304 36.53 -7.83 -4.53
N GLY A 305 35.78 -8.46 -5.43
CA GLY A 305 36.20 -9.72 -6.05
C GLY A 305 37.04 -9.46 -7.29
N THR A 306 37.87 -10.43 -7.68
CA THR A 306 38.54 -10.37 -8.99
C THR A 306 37.55 -10.64 -10.12
N PRO A 307 37.84 -10.22 -11.37
CA PRO A 307 36.99 -10.53 -12.53
C PRO A 307 36.70 -12.03 -12.67
N GLU A 308 37.67 -12.89 -12.35
CA GLU A 308 37.54 -14.34 -12.37
C GLU A 308 36.56 -14.83 -11.29
N GLN A 309 36.61 -14.24 -10.08
CA GLN A 309 35.65 -14.57 -9.01
C GLN A 309 34.22 -14.16 -9.40
N HIS A 310 34.05 -12.97 -9.99
CA HIS A 310 32.76 -12.54 -10.52
C HIS A 310 32.23 -13.49 -11.60
N LYS A 311 33.10 -13.90 -12.53
CA LYS A 311 32.75 -14.87 -13.56
C LYS A 311 32.30 -16.20 -12.96
N VAL A 312 33.06 -16.75 -12.02
CA VAL A 312 32.72 -18.02 -11.33
C VAL A 312 31.38 -17.92 -10.63
N VAL A 313 31.11 -16.82 -9.92
CA VAL A 313 29.83 -16.59 -9.23
C VAL A 313 28.67 -16.55 -10.22
N THR A 314 28.77 -15.74 -11.27
CA THR A 314 27.72 -15.61 -12.29
C THR A 314 27.45 -16.94 -12.98
N GLU A 315 28.47 -17.62 -13.47
CA GLU A 315 28.31 -18.89 -14.18
C GLU A 315 27.70 -19.98 -13.27
N ALA A 316 28.16 -20.08 -12.02
CA ALA A 316 27.62 -21.06 -11.07
C ALA A 316 26.16 -20.77 -10.69
N MET A 317 25.81 -19.52 -10.43
CA MET A 317 24.44 -19.13 -10.10
C MET A 317 23.50 -19.39 -11.27
N GLU A 318 23.86 -18.94 -12.48
CA GLU A 318 23.04 -19.17 -13.66
C GLU A 318 22.84 -20.67 -13.97
N ALA A 319 23.89 -21.47 -13.88
CA ALA A 319 23.79 -22.92 -14.10
C ALA A 319 22.85 -23.58 -13.08
N SER A 320 22.99 -23.23 -11.79
CA SER A 320 22.13 -23.72 -10.71
C SER A 320 20.66 -23.32 -10.90
N TYR A 321 20.42 -22.07 -11.30
CA TYR A 321 19.07 -21.54 -11.53
C TYR A 321 18.38 -22.22 -12.71
N ARG A 322 19.08 -22.38 -13.84
CA ARG A 322 18.55 -23.08 -15.02
C ARG A 322 18.16 -24.51 -14.66
N GLN A 323 19.06 -25.26 -14.01
CA GLN A 323 18.79 -26.63 -13.60
C GLN A 323 17.59 -26.70 -12.64
N SER A 324 17.56 -25.85 -11.62
CA SER A 324 16.50 -25.87 -10.61
C SER A 324 15.13 -25.52 -11.22
N TYR A 325 15.09 -24.58 -12.15
CA TYR A 325 13.85 -24.20 -12.84
C TYR A 325 13.35 -25.28 -13.80
N GLU A 326 14.26 -25.96 -14.51
CA GLU A 326 13.91 -27.14 -15.32
C GLU A 326 13.29 -28.25 -14.46
N GLN A 327 13.85 -28.53 -13.27
CA GLN A 327 13.27 -29.52 -12.35
C GLN A 327 11.91 -29.06 -11.81
N TYR A 328 11.76 -27.78 -11.49
CA TYR A 328 10.47 -27.20 -11.08
C TYR A 328 9.40 -27.43 -12.16
N GLN A 329 9.70 -27.12 -13.42
CA GLN A 329 8.80 -27.33 -14.55
C GLN A 329 8.48 -28.81 -14.77
N ALA A 330 9.46 -29.70 -14.65
CA ALA A 330 9.25 -31.14 -14.74
C ALA A 330 8.32 -31.68 -13.64
N MET A 331 8.48 -31.21 -12.39
CA MET A 331 7.59 -31.56 -11.28
C MET A 331 6.15 -31.08 -11.53
N LEU A 332 5.98 -29.86 -12.04
CA LEU A 332 4.65 -29.34 -12.40
C LEU A 332 4.02 -30.16 -13.53
N ALA A 333 4.78 -30.49 -14.58
CA ALA A 333 4.32 -31.31 -15.69
C ALA A 333 3.90 -32.73 -15.24
N ALA A 334 4.54 -33.27 -14.20
CA ALA A 334 4.18 -34.54 -13.58
C ALA A 334 2.98 -34.46 -12.63
N GLY A 335 2.36 -33.27 -12.46
CA GLY A 335 1.20 -33.07 -11.60
C GLY A 335 1.51 -32.90 -10.11
N VAL A 336 2.77 -32.66 -9.75
CA VAL A 336 3.15 -32.37 -8.35
C VAL A 336 2.57 -31.02 -7.92
N ALA A 337 2.03 -30.95 -6.70
CA ALA A 337 1.47 -29.72 -6.15
C ALA A 337 2.49 -28.56 -6.16
N ARG A 338 2.06 -27.37 -6.58
CA ARG A 338 2.93 -26.17 -6.72
C ARG A 338 3.70 -25.84 -5.44
N GLU A 339 3.06 -26.01 -4.28
CA GLU A 339 3.67 -25.70 -3.00
C GLU A 339 4.84 -26.63 -2.63
N VAL A 340 4.84 -27.85 -3.18
CA VAL A 340 5.91 -28.85 -3.07
C VAL A 340 6.94 -28.64 -4.18
N ALA A 341 6.49 -28.47 -5.43
CA ALA A 341 7.36 -28.28 -6.58
C ALA A 341 8.32 -27.08 -6.41
N ARG A 342 7.83 -25.96 -5.87
CA ARG A 342 8.66 -24.77 -5.63
C ARG A 342 9.80 -24.98 -4.64
N ALA A 343 9.82 -26.06 -3.86
CA ALA A 343 10.86 -26.30 -2.86
C ALA A 343 12.25 -26.52 -3.48
N VAL A 344 12.31 -26.86 -4.78
CA VAL A 344 13.57 -26.97 -5.53
C VAL A 344 14.11 -25.59 -5.97
N LEU A 345 13.31 -24.53 -5.91
CA LEU A 345 13.71 -23.21 -6.39
C LEU A 345 14.67 -22.53 -5.40
N PRO A 346 15.82 -21.99 -5.87
CA PRO A 346 16.77 -21.30 -5.02
C PRO A 346 16.25 -19.97 -4.45
N VAL A 347 16.81 -19.55 -3.32
CA VAL A 347 16.49 -18.27 -2.65
C VAL A 347 16.81 -17.01 -3.47
N GLY A 348 17.52 -17.16 -4.59
CA GLY A 348 17.77 -16.08 -5.53
C GLY A 348 16.59 -15.75 -6.44
N LEU A 349 15.50 -16.51 -6.39
CA LEU A 349 14.29 -16.22 -7.16
C LEU A 349 13.68 -14.89 -6.70
N PHE A 350 13.33 -14.01 -7.65
CA PHE A 350 12.63 -12.78 -7.34
C PHE A 350 11.19 -13.06 -6.88
N SER A 351 10.77 -12.28 -5.89
CA SER A 351 9.39 -12.14 -5.43
C SER A 351 9.00 -10.66 -5.50
N SER A 352 7.70 -10.39 -5.45
CA SER A 352 7.17 -9.02 -5.36
C SER A 352 6.26 -8.90 -4.15
N MET A 353 6.40 -7.80 -3.40
CA MET A 353 5.52 -7.48 -2.26
C MET A 353 5.15 -6.00 -2.23
N TYR A 354 4.00 -5.68 -1.64
CA TYR A 354 3.72 -4.34 -1.14
C TYR A 354 4.17 -4.24 0.31
N ALA A 355 4.93 -3.20 0.63
CA ALA A 355 5.37 -2.92 1.99
C ALA A 355 4.92 -1.51 2.39
N THR A 356 4.08 -1.42 3.42
CA THR A 356 3.66 -0.16 4.05
C THR A 356 4.42 0.03 5.37
N CYS A 357 4.62 1.26 5.80
CA CYS A 357 5.14 1.55 7.14
C CYS A 357 4.82 3.00 7.48
N ASN A 358 4.72 3.30 8.77
CA ASN A 358 4.76 4.67 9.25
C ASN A 358 6.23 5.15 9.38
N ALA A 359 6.45 6.46 9.50
CA ALA A 359 7.79 7.03 9.53
C ALA A 359 8.66 6.51 10.69
N ARG A 360 8.06 6.21 11.86
CA ARG A 360 8.77 5.64 13.01
C ARG A 360 9.30 4.24 12.70
N SER A 361 8.44 3.39 12.14
CA SER A 361 8.81 2.04 11.70
C SER A 361 9.87 2.09 10.59
N LEU A 362 9.76 3.04 9.66
CA LEU A 362 10.78 3.25 8.62
C LEU A 362 12.12 3.67 9.23
N MET A 363 12.16 4.64 10.14
CA MET A 363 13.40 5.04 10.81
C MET A 363 14.07 3.87 11.55
N HIS A 364 13.29 3.03 12.23
CA HIS A 364 13.80 1.84 12.90
C HIS A 364 14.32 0.79 11.90
N PHE A 365 13.64 0.62 10.77
CA PHE A 365 14.12 -0.21 9.68
C PHE A 365 15.45 0.32 9.13
N LEU A 366 15.56 1.62 8.84
CA LEU A 366 16.78 2.23 8.33
C LEU A 366 17.95 2.09 9.30
N SER A 367 17.73 2.25 10.61
CA SER A 367 18.77 2.09 11.63
C SER A 367 19.38 0.68 11.64
N LEU A 368 18.63 -0.33 11.20
CA LEU A 368 19.08 -1.72 11.13
C LEU A 368 19.53 -2.14 9.73
N ARG A 369 19.06 -1.48 8.68
CA ARG A 369 19.23 -1.91 7.28
C ARG A 369 20.11 -1.01 6.43
N THR A 370 20.76 -0.01 7.03
CA THR A 370 21.77 0.83 6.37
C THR A 370 23.07 0.85 7.15
N LYS A 371 24.20 0.86 6.45
CA LYS A 371 25.52 1.15 7.02
C LYS A 371 25.82 2.63 6.82
N ASP A 372 25.85 3.39 7.91
CA ASP A 372 26.08 4.83 7.88
C ASP A 372 26.98 5.26 9.06
N GLU A 373 27.98 6.09 8.77
CA GLU A 373 28.95 6.57 9.78
C GLU A 373 28.32 7.48 10.84
N ARG A 374 27.19 8.10 10.52
CA ARG A 374 26.43 8.95 11.45
C ARG A 374 25.65 8.13 12.47
N ALA A 375 25.49 6.81 12.26
CA ALA A 375 24.68 5.98 13.14
C ALA A 375 25.37 5.77 14.51
N THR A 376 24.65 6.00 15.60
CA THR A 376 25.14 5.73 16.97
C THR A 376 25.42 4.24 17.18
N VAL A 377 24.58 3.38 16.60
CA VAL A 377 24.77 1.93 16.63
C VAL A 377 25.05 1.47 15.20
N PRO A 378 26.29 1.04 14.88
CA PRO A 378 26.62 0.56 13.56
C PRO A 378 25.83 -0.71 13.21
N SER A 379 25.24 -0.73 12.01
CA SER A 379 24.65 -1.94 11.43
C SER A 379 25.49 -2.47 10.27
N PHE A 380 25.41 -3.78 10.06
CA PHE A 380 26.12 -4.51 9.00
C PHE A 380 25.12 -5.33 8.17
N PRO A 381 24.16 -4.68 7.49
CA PRO A 381 23.18 -5.37 6.67
C PRO A 381 23.86 -6.03 5.46
N GLN A 382 23.21 -7.07 4.94
CA GLN A 382 23.53 -7.57 3.61
C GLN A 382 23.29 -6.45 2.57
N ARG A 383 24.15 -6.34 1.56
CA ARG A 383 24.07 -5.26 0.56
C ARG A 383 22.70 -5.21 -0.14
N GLU A 384 22.11 -6.36 -0.42
CA GLU A 384 20.84 -6.45 -1.14
C GLU A 384 19.68 -5.78 -0.39
N ILE A 385 19.58 -5.93 0.94
CA ILE A 385 18.55 -5.24 1.74
C ILE A 385 18.89 -3.76 1.97
N GLU A 386 20.18 -3.43 2.01
CA GLU A 386 20.64 -2.04 2.08
C GLU A 386 20.25 -1.25 0.83
N MET A 387 20.35 -1.84 -0.37
CA MET A 387 19.88 -1.21 -1.61
C MET A 387 18.38 -0.87 -1.57
N VAL A 388 17.57 -1.70 -0.91
CA VAL A 388 16.14 -1.42 -0.69
C VAL A 388 15.98 -0.25 0.28
N ALA A 389 16.71 -0.29 1.40
CA ALA A 389 16.67 0.75 2.42
C ALA A 389 17.09 2.12 1.87
N GLU A 390 18.16 2.20 1.07
CA GLU A 390 18.62 3.42 0.40
C GLU A 390 17.53 4.05 -0.48
N LYS A 391 16.82 3.22 -1.26
CA LYS A 391 15.71 3.68 -2.11
C LYS A 391 14.52 4.15 -1.28
N MET A 392 14.15 3.43 -0.23
CA MET A 392 13.07 3.83 0.67
C MET A 392 13.40 5.15 1.40
N GLU A 393 14.64 5.30 1.88
CA GLU A 393 15.12 6.52 2.52
C GLU A 393 15.13 7.71 1.55
N ALA A 394 15.56 7.50 0.30
CA ALA A 394 15.57 8.55 -0.71
C ALA A 394 14.16 9.09 -1.02
N GLU A 395 13.14 8.22 -1.07
CA GLU A 395 11.75 8.68 -1.22
C GLU A 395 11.23 9.35 0.07
N TRP A 396 11.54 8.81 1.24
CA TRP A 396 11.16 9.39 2.52
C TRP A 396 11.74 10.79 2.73
N ALA A 397 13.00 11.02 2.35
CA ALA A 397 13.67 12.31 2.45
C ALA A 397 12.97 13.40 1.63
N LYS A 398 12.33 13.06 0.50
CA LYS A 398 11.53 14.00 -0.30
C LYS A 398 10.23 14.38 0.40
N LEU A 399 9.60 13.41 1.08
CA LEU A 399 8.29 13.57 1.71
C LEU A 399 8.38 14.23 3.10
N MET A 400 9.42 13.92 3.87
CA MET A 400 9.61 14.37 5.26
C MET A 400 11.05 14.88 5.49
N PRO A 401 11.51 15.92 4.77
CA PRO A 401 12.90 16.35 4.78
C PRO A 401 13.41 16.78 6.15
N LEU A 402 12.57 17.44 6.96
CA LEU A 402 12.95 17.87 8.31
C LEU A 402 13.12 16.68 9.27
N THR A 403 12.23 15.68 9.18
CA THR A 403 12.32 14.46 9.99
C THR A 403 13.53 13.62 9.59
N HIS A 404 13.81 13.51 8.29
CA HIS A 404 15.01 12.84 7.78
C HIS A 404 16.30 13.53 8.24
N ALA A 405 16.35 14.86 8.18
CA ALA A 405 17.48 15.64 8.68
C ALA A 405 17.67 15.44 10.19
N ALA A 406 16.59 15.49 10.97
CA ALA A 406 16.63 15.28 12.42
C ALA A 406 17.09 13.85 12.77
N PHE A 407 16.57 12.83 12.09
CA PHE A 407 17.00 11.43 12.26
C PHE A 407 18.51 11.27 12.03
N ASN A 408 19.04 11.87 10.96
CA ASN A 408 20.48 11.84 10.68
C ASN A 408 21.31 12.61 11.71
N ALA A 409 20.84 13.77 12.16
CA ALA A 409 21.55 14.58 13.15
C ALA A 409 21.61 13.92 14.53
N HIS A 410 20.62 13.07 14.87
CA HIS A 410 20.51 12.41 16.16
C HIS A 410 20.91 10.92 16.10
N GLY A 411 21.94 10.62 15.30
CA GLY A 411 22.56 9.31 15.36
C GLY A 411 21.82 8.19 14.64
N ARG A 412 20.88 8.53 13.74
CA ARG A 412 20.04 7.55 13.00
C ARG A 412 19.33 6.55 13.92
N VAL A 413 18.90 7.02 15.10
CA VAL A 413 18.11 6.24 16.06
C VAL A 413 16.64 6.62 15.91
N ALA A 414 15.76 5.62 15.81
CA ALA A 414 14.33 5.87 15.78
C ALA A 414 13.84 6.40 17.15
N PRO A 415 12.94 7.41 17.17
CA PRO A 415 12.41 7.99 18.40
C PRO A 415 11.46 7.05 19.16
#